data_AF-A0A167CNC6-F1
#
_entry.id   AF-A0A167CNC6-F1
#
_cell.length_a   1.000
_cell.length_b   1.000
_cell.length_c   1.000
_cell.angle_alpha   90.00
_cell.angle_beta   90.00
_cell.angle_gamma   90.00
#
_symmetry.space_group_name_H-M   'P 1'
#
loop_
_entity.id
_entity.type
_entity.pdbx_description
1 polymer ?
#
loop_
_entity_poly.entity_id
_entity_poly.type
_entity_poly.pdbx_seq_one_letter_code
_entity_poly.pdbx_strand_id
1 'polypeptide(L)'
;MSRRQDYIARIRYQNDLPPPPCPPKLLNIPLDTSKLASSPAVLTNLVRKQPINVDIDIDLGMPLDLTEVQGIFDRGDEAGIYPSSTAPSVDRLDPKDRALLRNPKGITSVSKTQPGVSFLRRTEYISSEAVRQSSDSPLRSTALLRQKRLSVVSGPEEQLRIVENTFDASAEDLSKLKHPKKKNLKAVESWQLFPDSKMFDLQYLSVKLVGSASLSSSKRKFAPESLETAIFRQNSASNGEEWMSLYTADEETGKKLKSRLDSTEDTVVDDEEDDDQSYRFTRVQDNDIDLKLHPSSSFAEIAISFTDDGEAYYLPVVGRASLKRRRVTTLKQELINEHNIDAIDLSIREITPKESVIRDNQRSEYDKISFPYTENVDDDEDEDRPGESPEANENENDDDDEENNDLEEN
;
A
#
# COMPACT_ATOMS: atom_id res chain seq x y z
N MET A 1 -13.58 81.72 -33.43
CA MET A 1 -13.10 80.86 -32.32
C MET A 1 -13.97 79.61 -32.23
N SER A 2 -13.31 78.46 -32.21
CA SER A 2 -13.70 77.06 -31.93
C SER A 2 -15.19 76.66 -31.88
N ARG A 3 -15.60 75.82 -32.84
CA ARG A 3 -16.77 74.92 -32.76
C ARG A 3 -16.44 73.74 -31.85
N ARG A 4 -17.17 73.53 -30.76
CA ARG A 4 -17.21 72.24 -30.07
C ARG A 4 -18.65 71.73 -30.09
N GLN A 5 -18.88 70.69 -30.89
CA GLN A 5 -20.11 69.90 -30.85
C GLN A 5 -19.90 68.80 -29.81
N ASP A 6 -20.57 68.91 -28.67
CA ASP A 6 -20.58 67.84 -27.66
C ASP A 6 -21.71 66.83 -27.93
N TYR A 7 -21.50 65.60 -27.48
CA TYR A 7 -22.41 64.49 -27.71
C TYR A 7 -23.74 64.69 -26.96
N ILE A 8 -24.86 64.74 -27.69
CA ILE A 8 -26.19 64.94 -27.10
C ILE A 8 -26.81 63.57 -26.78
N ALA A 9 -26.70 63.15 -25.53
CA ALA A 9 -27.35 61.96 -25.00
C ALA A 9 -28.49 62.34 -24.03
N ARG A 10 -29.63 61.67 -24.15
CA ARG A 10 -30.75 61.88 -23.22
C ARG A 10 -30.51 61.09 -21.94
N ILE A 11 -30.02 61.76 -20.91
CA ILE A 11 -29.78 61.15 -19.60
C ILE A 11 -31.13 60.92 -18.90
N ARG A 12 -31.45 59.66 -18.59
CA ARG A 12 -32.59 59.27 -17.76
C ARG A 12 -32.10 58.41 -16.60
N TYR A 13 -32.54 58.74 -15.40
CA TYR A 13 -32.34 57.91 -14.22
C TYR A 13 -33.55 57.00 -14.05
N GLN A 14 -33.35 55.69 -14.11
CA GLN A 14 -34.39 54.69 -13.87
C GLN A 14 -33.98 53.83 -12.67
N ASN A 15 -34.96 53.50 -11.83
CA ASN A 15 -34.78 52.60 -10.70
C ASN A 15 -35.78 51.44 -10.88
N ASP A 16 -35.52 50.59 -11.86
CA ASP A 16 -36.37 49.44 -12.12
C ASP A 16 -36.21 48.45 -10.97
N LEU A 17 -37.31 48.18 -10.29
CA LEU A 17 -37.31 47.25 -9.16
C LEU A 17 -37.08 45.84 -9.68
N PRO A 18 -36.27 45.02 -8.97
CA PRO A 18 -36.09 43.63 -9.35
C PRO A 18 -37.44 42.89 -9.27
N PRO A 19 -37.67 41.88 -10.12
CA PRO A 19 -38.86 41.05 -10.02
C PRO A 19 -38.89 40.37 -8.64
N PRO A 20 -40.09 40.08 -8.10
CA PRO A 20 -40.21 39.48 -6.78
C PRO A 20 -39.47 38.13 -6.76
N PRO A 21 -38.51 37.93 -5.84
CA PRO A 21 -37.94 36.62 -5.64
C PRO A 21 -39.05 35.78 -5.02
N CYS A 22 -39.46 34.70 -5.68
CA CYS A 22 -40.43 33.76 -5.13
C CYS A 22 -39.65 32.65 -4.40
N PRO A 23 -39.19 32.85 -3.14
CA PRO A 23 -38.45 31.81 -2.44
C PRO A 23 -39.35 30.61 -2.18
N PRO A 24 -38.76 29.41 -2.03
CA PRO A 24 -39.51 28.22 -1.66
C PRO A 24 -40.16 28.41 -0.28
N LYS A 25 -41.38 27.89 -0.12
CA LYS A 25 -42.12 27.93 1.14
C LYS A 25 -41.57 26.86 2.08
N LEU A 26 -41.16 27.25 3.28
CA LEU A 26 -40.79 26.31 4.33
C LEU A 26 -42.04 25.64 4.89
N LEU A 27 -42.00 24.31 5.00
CA LEU A 27 -43.07 23.53 5.60
C LEU A 27 -42.87 23.46 7.10
N ASN A 28 -43.96 23.65 7.87
CA ASN A 28 -43.93 23.42 9.30
C ASN A 28 -44.06 21.91 9.57
N ILE A 29 -42.96 21.28 9.95
CA ILE A 29 -42.93 19.86 10.28
C ILE A 29 -43.34 19.71 11.76
N PRO A 30 -44.48 19.06 12.07
CA PRO A 30 -44.92 18.93 13.46
C PRO A 30 -43.98 18.00 14.25
N LEU A 31 -43.34 18.54 15.28
CA LEU A 31 -42.49 17.82 16.22
C LEU A 31 -43.19 17.72 17.58
N ASP A 32 -43.51 16.51 18.02
CA ASP A 32 -44.08 16.24 19.35
C ASP A 32 -42.97 16.26 20.43
N THR A 33 -42.69 17.44 20.97
CA THR A 33 -41.70 17.64 22.04
C THR A 33 -42.04 16.90 23.33
N SER A 34 -43.33 16.69 23.60
CA SER A 34 -43.83 15.94 24.76
C SER A 34 -43.39 14.47 24.75
N LYS A 35 -43.36 13.82 23.57
CA LYS A 35 -42.91 12.43 23.41
C LYS A 35 -41.40 12.29 23.65
N LEU A 36 -40.61 13.29 23.29
CA LEU A 36 -39.17 13.29 23.52
C LEU A 36 -38.85 13.50 25.00
N ALA A 37 -39.55 14.42 25.67
CA ALA A 37 -39.35 14.71 27.10
C ALA A 37 -39.86 13.58 28.01
N SER A 38 -40.98 12.94 27.64
CA SER A 38 -41.56 11.82 28.40
C SER A 38 -41.00 10.45 28.01
N SER A 39 -40.00 10.40 27.12
CA SER A 39 -39.42 9.13 26.68
C SER A 39 -38.72 8.42 27.86
N PRO A 40 -39.20 7.24 28.28
CA PRO A 40 -38.62 6.50 29.40
C PRO A 40 -37.15 6.17 29.17
N ALA A 41 -36.72 6.02 27.92
CA ALA A 41 -35.33 5.71 27.58
C ALA A 41 -34.35 6.83 28.01
N VAL A 42 -34.76 8.10 27.90
CA VAL A 42 -33.94 9.25 28.30
C VAL A 42 -33.90 9.39 29.82
N LEU A 43 -35.05 9.23 30.48
CA LEU A 43 -35.16 9.35 31.94
C LEU A 43 -34.51 8.18 32.67
N THR A 44 -34.54 6.98 32.11
CA THR A 44 -33.91 5.78 32.69
C THR A 44 -32.41 5.98 32.93
N ASN A 45 -31.72 6.64 32.00
CA ASN A 45 -30.29 6.91 32.16
C ASN A 45 -30.01 7.89 33.30
N LEU A 46 -30.87 8.90 33.48
CA LEU A 46 -30.75 9.84 34.59
C LEU A 46 -30.97 9.16 35.94
N VAL A 47 -32.03 8.36 36.05
CA VAL A 47 -32.36 7.62 37.28
C VAL A 47 -31.22 6.66 37.66
N ARG A 48 -30.64 5.95 36.68
CA ARG A 48 -29.50 5.04 36.93
C ARG A 48 -28.22 5.74 37.39
N LYS A 49 -28.05 7.03 37.08
CA LYS A 49 -26.89 7.82 37.51
C LYS A 49 -27.04 8.38 38.92
N GLN A 50 -28.26 8.43 39.45
CA GLN A 50 -28.47 8.88 40.81
C GLN A 50 -27.84 7.86 41.77
N PRO A 51 -26.94 8.28 42.68
CA PRO A 51 -26.35 7.36 43.64
C PRO A 51 -27.46 6.81 44.54
N ILE A 52 -27.46 5.48 44.70
CA ILE A 52 -28.39 4.79 45.58
C ILE A 52 -28.03 5.15 47.02
N ASN A 53 -29.04 5.44 47.84
CA ASN A 53 -28.80 5.64 49.26
C ASN A 53 -28.39 4.32 49.91
N VAL A 54 -27.27 4.30 50.61
CA VAL A 54 -26.73 3.13 51.31
C VAL A 54 -27.02 3.18 52.82
N ASP A 55 -27.74 4.21 53.27
CA ASP A 55 -28.17 4.32 54.67
C ASP A 55 -29.26 3.26 54.95
N ILE A 56 -28.87 2.14 55.56
CA ILE A 56 -29.77 1.02 55.88
C ILE A 56 -30.58 1.30 57.14
N ASP A 57 -29.91 1.75 58.20
CA ASP A 57 -30.48 2.05 59.52
C ASP A 57 -29.65 3.14 60.22
N ILE A 58 -30.09 3.61 61.38
CA ILE A 58 -29.43 4.62 62.22
C ILE A 58 -27.99 4.22 62.58
N ASP A 59 -27.76 2.92 62.80
CA ASP A 59 -26.43 2.36 63.12
C ASP A 59 -25.64 1.93 61.87
N LEU A 60 -26.10 2.29 60.67
CA LEU A 60 -25.42 2.03 59.40
C LEU A 60 -25.06 0.55 59.16
N GLY A 61 -25.88 -0.36 59.70
CA GLY A 61 -25.68 -1.81 59.61
C GLY A 61 -24.68 -2.41 60.60
N MET A 62 -24.19 -1.62 61.56
CA MET A 62 -23.31 -2.08 62.65
C MET A 62 -23.99 -1.87 64.01
N PRO A 63 -24.92 -2.75 64.41
CA PRO A 63 -25.64 -2.60 65.68
C PRO A 63 -24.68 -2.69 66.87
N LEU A 64 -24.77 -1.74 67.80
CA LEU A 64 -23.95 -1.71 69.01
C LEU A 64 -24.68 -2.42 70.15
N ASP A 65 -24.62 -3.76 70.17
CA ASP A 65 -25.23 -4.58 71.21
C ASP A 65 -24.17 -5.15 72.18
N LEU A 66 -24.23 -4.73 73.45
CA LEU A 66 -23.34 -5.21 74.49
C LEU A 66 -23.70 -6.61 75.00
N THR A 67 -24.91 -7.10 74.73
CA THR A 67 -25.35 -8.44 75.15
C THR A 67 -24.67 -9.56 74.37
N GLU A 68 -24.16 -9.26 73.17
CA GLU A 68 -23.38 -10.20 72.36
C GLU A 68 -21.94 -10.41 72.89
N VAL A 69 -21.43 -9.46 73.69
CA VAL A 69 -20.10 -9.54 74.28
C VAL A 69 -20.13 -10.40 75.53
N GLN A 70 -19.54 -11.60 75.45
CA GLN A 70 -19.54 -12.56 76.55
C GLN A 70 -18.83 -12.00 77.79
N GLY A 71 -19.47 -12.15 78.96
CA GLY A 71 -18.84 -11.88 80.26
C GLY A 71 -18.93 -10.43 80.76
N ILE A 72 -19.48 -9.51 79.97
CA ILE A 72 -19.55 -8.09 80.38
C ILE A 72 -20.55 -7.85 81.52
N PHE A 73 -21.74 -8.43 81.43
CA PHE A 73 -22.78 -8.27 82.47
C PHE A 73 -22.59 -9.24 83.65
N ASP A 74 -22.06 -10.45 83.41
CA ASP A 74 -21.95 -11.49 84.44
C ASP A 74 -20.66 -11.41 85.27
N ARG A 75 -19.54 -11.01 84.65
CA ARG A 75 -18.20 -11.03 85.27
C ARG A 75 -17.55 -9.67 85.37
N GLY A 76 -18.16 -8.63 84.79
CA GLY A 76 -17.53 -7.31 84.64
C GLY A 76 -16.25 -7.36 83.81
N ASP A 77 -16.14 -8.36 82.91
CA ASP A 77 -14.97 -8.53 82.05
C ASP A 77 -15.14 -7.70 80.78
N GLU A 78 -14.50 -6.54 80.74
CA GLU A 78 -14.55 -5.60 79.63
C GLU A 78 -13.56 -5.94 78.50
N ALA A 79 -12.78 -7.03 78.63
CA ALA A 79 -11.73 -7.40 77.70
C ALA A 79 -12.21 -7.63 76.25
N GLY A 80 -13.49 -7.97 76.04
CA GLY A 80 -14.07 -8.17 74.71
C GLY A 80 -14.30 -6.88 73.91
N ILE A 81 -14.32 -5.71 74.57
CA ILE A 81 -14.51 -4.40 73.91
C ILE A 81 -13.16 -3.75 73.62
N TYR A 82 -12.17 -4.02 74.48
CA TYR A 82 -10.84 -3.45 74.30
C TYR A 82 -10.09 -4.13 73.16
N PRO A 83 -9.28 -3.38 72.39
CA PRO A 83 -8.36 -4.00 71.45
C PRO A 83 -7.40 -4.89 72.24
N SER A 84 -7.22 -6.14 71.79
CA SER A 84 -6.23 -7.05 72.37
C SER A 84 -4.87 -6.35 72.46
N SER A 85 -4.20 -6.44 73.62
CA SER A 85 -2.90 -5.78 73.84
C SER A 85 -1.81 -6.24 72.86
N THR A 86 -2.06 -7.37 72.18
CA THR A 86 -1.23 -7.92 71.10
C THR A 86 -1.91 -7.67 69.75
N ALA A 87 -2.24 -6.42 69.44
CA ALA A 87 -2.74 -6.07 68.13
C ALA A 87 -1.70 -6.49 67.08
N PRO A 88 -2.07 -7.31 66.07
CA PRO A 88 -1.13 -7.71 65.02
C PRO A 88 -0.59 -6.46 64.33
N SER A 89 0.74 -6.40 64.13
CA SER A 89 1.34 -5.37 63.29
C SER A 89 0.68 -5.37 61.92
N VAL A 90 0.65 -4.22 61.23
CA VAL A 90 -0.03 -4.01 59.94
C VAL A 90 0.42 -5.00 58.84
N ASP A 91 1.55 -5.70 59.05
CA ASP A 91 2.09 -6.73 58.16
C ASP A 91 1.54 -8.15 58.40
N ARG A 92 0.84 -8.38 59.53
CA ARG A 92 0.11 -9.62 59.83
C ARG A 92 -1.38 -9.56 59.50
N LEU A 93 -1.86 -8.40 59.05
CA LEU A 93 -3.26 -8.20 58.65
C LEU A 93 -3.50 -8.78 57.25
N ASP A 94 -4.71 -9.29 56.98
CA ASP A 94 -5.07 -9.74 55.63
C ASP A 94 -4.87 -8.59 54.62
N PRO A 95 -4.27 -8.85 53.45
CA PRO A 95 -4.11 -7.85 52.40
C PRO A 95 -5.40 -7.09 52.05
N LYS A 96 -6.58 -7.71 52.15
CA LYS A 96 -7.88 -7.07 51.89
C LYS A 96 -8.24 -6.03 52.95
N ASP A 97 -8.02 -6.35 54.22
CA ASP A 97 -8.29 -5.44 55.34
C ASP A 97 -7.27 -4.30 55.39
N ARG A 98 -6.01 -4.60 55.04
CA ARG A 98 -4.96 -3.60 54.87
C ARG A 98 -5.32 -2.53 53.83
N ALA A 99 -6.07 -2.89 52.78
CA ALA A 99 -6.51 -1.95 51.75
C ALA A 99 -7.57 -0.96 52.28
N LEU A 100 -8.42 -1.40 53.23
CA LEU A 100 -9.47 -0.56 53.85
C LEU A 100 -8.89 0.51 54.79
N LEU A 101 -7.71 0.27 55.36
CA LEU A 101 -6.98 1.23 56.20
C LEU A 101 -6.33 2.38 55.40
N ARG A 102 -6.45 2.39 54.08
CA ARG A 102 -5.88 3.43 53.22
C ARG A 102 -6.64 4.75 53.40
N ASN A 103 -5.93 5.81 53.78
CA ASN A 103 -6.50 7.16 53.83
C ASN A 103 -7.11 7.55 52.47
N PRO A 104 -8.34 8.08 52.43
CA PRO A 104 -9.00 8.47 51.18
C PRO A 104 -8.22 9.55 50.42
N LYS A 105 -7.47 10.40 51.14
CA LYS A 105 -6.55 11.40 50.56
C LYS A 105 -5.38 10.79 49.78
N GLY A 106 -5.02 9.52 50.05
CA GLY A 106 -3.94 8.80 49.36
C GLY A 106 -4.41 8.02 48.13
N ILE A 107 -5.72 7.86 47.91
CA ILE A 107 -6.26 7.21 46.70
C ILE A 107 -6.08 8.11 45.45
N THR A 108 -6.00 9.42 45.63
CA THR A 108 -5.78 10.37 44.51
C THR A 108 -4.33 10.43 44.03
N SER A 109 -3.37 9.90 44.79
CA SER A 109 -1.96 9.82 44.38
C SER A 109 -1.59 8.49 43.73
N VAL A 110 -2.56 7.61 43.43
CA VAL A 110 -2.31 6.52 42.48
C VAL A 110 -1.77 7.17 41.21
N SER A 111 -0.53 6.80 40.90
CA SER A 111 0.27 7.19 39.74
C SER A 111 -0.54 7.90 38.65
N LYS A 112 -0.14 9.13 38.30
CA LYS A 112 -0.56 9.82 37.08
C LYS A 112 -0.06 9.07 35.83
N THR A 113 -0.31 7.77 35.70
CA THR A 113 -0.60 7.19 34.39
C THR A 113 -1.86 7.91 33.94
N GLN A 114 -1.65 9.04 33.25
CA GLN A 114 -2.70 9.77 32.58
C GLN A 114 -3.61 8.73 31.94
N PRO A 115 -4.93 8.76 32.17
CA PRO A 115 -5.82 7.87 31.44
C PRO A 115 -5.45 7.98 29.97
N GLY A 116 -5.29 6.84 29.30
CA GLY A 116 -4.96 6.77 27.88
C GLY A 116 -6.11 7.31 27.06
N VAL A 117 -6.30 8.62 27.12
CA VAL A 117 -7.38 9.33 26.47
C VAL A 117 -6.92 9.62 25.05
N SER A 118 -7.60 9.02 24.07
CA SER A 118 -7.21 9.05 22.66
C SER A 118 -7.07 10.46 22.06
N PHE A 119 -7.68 11.48 22.68
CA PHE A 119 -7.59 12.86 22.23
C PHE A 119 -6.43 13.66 22.83
N LEU A 120 -5.82 13.21 23.93
CA LEU A 120 -4.76 13.95 24.61
C LEU A 120 -3.38 13.41 24.20
N ARG A 121 -2.78 14.01 23.17
CA ARG A 121 -1.39 13.70 22.77
C ARG A 121 -0.40 14.27 23.78
N ARG A 122 0.72 13.56 23.98
CA ARG A 122 1.87 14.09 24.72
C ARG A 122 2.46 15.27 23.94
N THR A 123 2.87 16.32 24.64
CA THR A 123 3.59 17.44 24.02
C THR A 123 4.95 16.94 23.53
N GLU A 124 5.16 16.95 22.22
CA GLU A 124 6.50 16.74 21.64
C GLU A 124 7.30 18.02 21.83
N TYR A 125 8.44 17.90 22.51
CA TYR A 125 9.42 18.98 22.54
C TYR A 125 10.21 18.94 21.24
N ILE A 126 10.32 20.09 20.55
CA ILE A 126 11.11 20.23 19.33
C ILE A 126 12.58 19.97 19.70
N SER A 127 13.03 18.74 19.48
CA SER A 127 14.45 18.41 19.52
C SER A 127 15.06 18.79 18.17
N SER A 128 16.19 19.50 18.20
CA SER A 128 16.92 19.94 17.01
C SER A 128 17.40 18.79 16.11
N GLU A 129 17.33 17.55 16.59
CA GLU A 129 17.72 16.34 15.87
C GLU A 129 16.61 15.75 14.98
N ALA A 130 15.33 15.95 15.33
CA ALA A 130 14.20 15.49 14.53
C ALA A 130 14.06 16.27 13.21
N VAL A 131 14.36 17.57 13.24
CA VAL A 131 14.31 18.45 12.06
C VAL A 131 15.44 18.11 11.07
N ARG A 132 16.59 17.63 11.54
CA ARG A 132 17.70 17.20 10.66
C ARG A 132 17.40 15.91 9.88
N GLN A 133 16.47 15.08 10.34
CA GLN A 133 16.09 13.84 9.65
C GLN A 133 14.99 14.03 8.61
N SER A 134 14.24 15.13 8.66
CA SER A 134 13.08 15.36 7.77
C SER A 134 13.38 16.27 6.57
N SER A 135 14.50 17.01 6.54
CA SER A 135 14.79 17.98 5.48
C SER A 135 15.90 17.58 4.50
N ASP A 136 16.50 16.40 4.65
CA ASP A 136 17.43 15.87 3.65
C ASP A 136 16.97 14.47 3.26
N SER A 137 16.56 14.29 2.00
CA SER A 137 16.39 12.97 1.41
C SER A 137 17.72 12.21 1.51
N PRO A 138 17.88 11.24 2.43
CA PRO A 138 19.17 10.62 2.71
C PRO A 138 19.62 9.69 1.58
N LEU A 139 18.73 9.40 0.62
CA LEU A 139 19.04 8.61 -0.55
C LEU A 139 19.95 9.36 -1.53
N ARG A 140 19.82 10.69 -1.67
CA ARG A 140 20.65 11.44 -2.63
C ARG A 140 22.05 11.74 -2.09
N SER A 141 22.19 12.12 -0.82
CA SER A 141 23.51 12.46 -0.25
C SER A 141 24.39 11.23 -0.01
N THR A 142 23.81 10.08 0.38
CA THR A 142 24.55 8.82 0.48
C THR A 142 24.85 8.21 -0.88
N ALA A 143 23.97 8.35 -1.88
CA ALA A 143 24.25 7.95 -3.26
C ALA A 143 25.38 8.79 -3.89
N LEU A 144 25.42 10.11 -3.66
CA LEU A 144 26.51 10.99 -4.13
C LEU A 144 27.85 10.68 -3.47
N LEU A 145 27.88 10.42 -2.15
CA LEU A 145 29.10 10.00 -1.45
C LEU A 145 29.55 8.59 -1.86
N ARG A 146 28.61 7.69 -2.19
CA ARG A 146 28.90 6.35 -2.72
C ARG A 146 29.37 6.41 -4.18
N GLN A 147 28.77 7.26 -5.02
CA GLN A 147 29.24 7.54 -6.38
C GLN A 147 30.66 8.11 -6.37
N LYS A 148 30.97 9.02 -5.43
CA LYS A 148 32.31 9.58 -5.25
C LYS A 148 33.33 8.57 -4.74
N ARG A 149 32.89 7.46 -4.11
CA ARG A 149 33.75 6.31 -3.76
C ARG A 149 33.89 5.32 -4.92
N LEU A 150 32.82 5.08 -5.67
CA LEU A 150 32.82 4.22 -6.87
C LEU A 150 33.64 4.82 -8.01
N SER A 151 33.63 6.15 -8.17
CA SER A 151 34.46 6.87 -9.15
C SER A 151 35.96 6.87 -8.80
N VAL A 152 36.34 6.36 -7.63
CA VAL A 152 37.73 6.26 -7.15
C VAL A 152 38.25 4.82 -7.25
N VAL A 153 37.39 3.84 -7.57
CA VAL A 153 37.81 2.45 -7.79
C VAL A 153 38.45 2.36 -9.16
N SER A 154 39.77 2.43 -9.19
CA SER A 154 40.57 2.56 -10.40
C SER A 154 41.35 1.27 -10.61
N GLY A 155 40.69 0.25 -11.15
CA GLY A 155 41.30 -1.02 -11.57
C GLY A 155 40.34 -2.22 -11.54
N PRO A 156 40.34 -3.10 -12.56
CA PRO A 156 39.51 -4.32 -12.56
C PRO A 156 39.76 -5.25 -11.35
N GLU A 157 41.01 -5.36 -10.88
CA GLU A 157 41.33 -6.16 -9.69
C GLU A 157 40.72 -5.60 -8.39
N GLU A 158 40.67 -4.27 -8.26
CA GLU A 158 40.07 -3.63 -7.09
C GLU A 158 38.55 -3.82 -7.09
N GLN A 159 37.92 -3.76 -8.28
CA GLN A 159 36.50 -4.07 -8.44
C GLN A 159 36.20 -5.52 -8.04
N LEU A 160 37.00 -6.48 -8.49
CA LEU A 160 36.85 -7.89 -8.10
C LEU A 160 36.93 -8.06 -6.59
N ARG A 161 37.95 -7.48 -5.93
CA ARG A 161 38.07 -7.54 -4.47
C ARG A 161 36.89 -6.92 -3.75
N ILE A 162 36.35 -5.80 -4.25
CA ILE A 162 35.16 -5.18 -3.66
C ILE A 162 33.96 -6.12 -3.78
N VAL A 163 33.76 -6.74 -4.95
CA VAL A 163 32.69 -7.70 -5.19
C VAL A 163 32.83 -8.91 -4.26
N GLU A 164 34.01 -9.54 -4.20
CA GLU A 164 34.30 -10.66 -3.29
C GLU A 164 34.02 -10.29 -1.82
N ASN A 165 34.49 -9.12 -1.38
CA ASN A 165 34.22 -8.62 -0.03
C ASN A 165 32.72 -8.46 0.27
N THR A 166 31.88 -8.18 -0.74
CA THR A 166 30.43 -8.10 -0.52
C THR A 166 29.80 -9.46 -0.26
N PHE A 167 30.29 -10.52 -0.92
CA PHE A 167 29.84 -11.88 -0.69
C PHE A 167 30.32 -12.40 0.68
N ASP A 168 31.58 -12.14 1.03
CA ASP A 168 32.15 -12.51 2.34
C ASP A 168 31.39 -11.84 3.48
N ALA A 169 31.08 -10.54 3.35
CA ALA A 169 30.32 -9.80 4.36
C ALA A 169 28.86 -10.29 4.47
N SER A 170 28.26 -10.79 3.38
CA SER A 170 26.91 -11.34 3.38
C SER A 170 26.80 -12.72 4.02
N ALA A 171 27.91 -13.46 4.11
CA ALA A 171 27.97 -14.79 4.71
C ALA A 171 28.17 -14.78 6.24
N GLU A 172 28.25 -13.59 6.87
CA GLU A 172 28.43 -13.48 8.32
C GLU A 172 27.19 -13.93 9.13
N ASP A 173 27.41 -14.52 10.30
CA ASP A 173 26.33 -14.97 11.19
C ASP A 173 25.40 -13.82 11.61
N LEU A 174 24.09 -14.10 11.61
CA LEU A 174 23.00 -13.21 12.05
C LEU A 174 23.25 -12.52 13.42
N SER A 175 23.93 -13.22 14.34
CA SER A 175 24.21 -12.72 15.70
C SER A 175 25.23 -11.58 15.75
N LYS A 176 26.09 -11.46 14.73
CA LYS A 176 27.13 -10.43 14.64
C LYS A 176 26.59 -9.13 14.02
N LEU A 177 25.52 -9.24 13.24
CA LEU A 177 24.86 -8.11 12.59
C LEU A 177 24.27 -7.13 13.62
N LYS A 178 24.64 -5.86 13.49
CA LYS A 178 24.11 -4.75 14.29
C LYS A 178 23.49 -3.72 13.37
N HIS A 179 22.29 -3.26 13.72
CA HIS A 179 21.63 -2.23 12.92
C HIS A 179 22.47 -0.93 12.93
N PRO A 180 22.75 -0.30 11.76
CA PRO A 180 23.67 0.85 11.63
C PRO A 180 23.34 2.03 12.54
N LYS A 181 22.06 2.42 12.63
CA LYS A 181 21.58 3.50 13.51
C LYS A 181 21.18 3.04 14.92
N LYS A 182 20.50 1.89 15.06
CA LYS A 182 19.92 1.40 16.32
C LYS A 182 20.63 0.15 16.82
N LYS A 183 21.79 0.31 17.45
CA LYS A 183 22.67 -0.80 17.89
C LYS A 183 22.03 -1.84 18.83
N ASN A 184 20.90 -1.51 19.45
CA ASN A 184 20.18 -2.42 20.35
C ASN A 184 19.29 -3.44 19.60
N LEU A 185 19.05 -3.23 18.30
CA LEU A 185 18.30 -4.17 17.48
C LEU A 185 19.19 -5.33 17.04
N LYS A 186 18.62 -6.54 17.07
CA LYS A 186 19.24 -7.77 16.58
C LYS A 186 18.49 -8.25 15.35
N ALA A 187 19.22 -8.84 14.39
CA ALA A 187 18.59 -9.50 13.26
C ALA A 187 17.85 -10.76 13.74
N VAL A 188 16.66 -11.00 13.20
CA VAL A 188 15.83 -12.17 13.53
C VAL A 188 16.01 -13.23 12.44
N GLU A 189 15.78 -12.83 11.19
CA GLU A 189 15.85 -13.68 10.00
C GLU A 189 16.60 -12.96 8.89
N SER A 190 17.23 -13.73 8.00
CA SER A 190 17.88 -13.26 6.77
C SER A 190 17.46 -14.16 5.61
N TRP A 191 17.10 -13.55 4.48
CA TRP A 191 16.82 -14.25 3.23
C TRP A 191 17.99 -14.06 2.27
N GLN A 192 18.47 -15.15 1.69
CA GLN A 192 19.49 -15.12 0.64
C GLN A 192 18.83 -14.76 -0.68
N LEU A 193 19.30 -13.70 -1.33
CA LEU A 193 18.68 -13.17 -2.55
C LEU A 193 19.36 -13.76 -3.80
N PHE A 194 18.62 -14.55 -4.57
CA PHE A 194 19.06 -15.21 -5.80
C PHE A 194 18.32 -14.68 -7.03
N PRO A 195 18.95 -14.66 -8.21
CA PRO A 195 18.25 -14.42 -9.47
C PRO A 195 17.36 -15.62 -9.83
N ASP A 196 16.14 -15.37 -10.29
CA ASP A 196 15.30 -16.42 -10.89
C ASP A 196 15.64 -16.60 -12.37
N SER A 197 16.74 -17.31 -12.66
CA SER A 197 17.24 -17.50 -14.03
C SER A 197 16.25 -18.23 -14.95
N LYS A 198 15.31 -19.00 -14.38
CA LYS A 198 14.29 -19.73 -15.14
C LYS A 198 13.21 -18.84 -15.72
N MET A 199 13.02 -17.65 -15.15
CA MET A 199 11.92 -16.74 -15.48
C MET A 199 12.39 -15.51 -16.28
N PHE A 200 13.70 -15.40 -16.56
CA PHE A 200 14.29 -14.26 -17.27
C PHE A 200 14.03 -14.25 -18.79
N ASP A 201 13.39 -15.28 -19.35
CA ASP A 201 12.84 -15.25 -20.71
C ASP A 201 11.58 -14.37 -20.81
N LEU A 202 10.93 -14.06 -19.68
CA LEU A 202 9.70 -13.27 -19.63
C LEU A 202 9.96 -11.82 -19.23
N GLN A 203 9.16 -10.91 -19.80
CA GLN A 203 9.15 -9.50 -19.43
C GLN A 203 8.00 -9.19 -18.48
N TYR A 204 8.33 -8.66 -17.30
CA TYR A 204 7.35 -8.34 -16.27
C TYR A 204 7.05 -6.85 -16.20
N LEU A 205 5.77 -6.52 -16.03
CA LEU A 205 5.28 -5.15 -15.87
C LEU A 205 4.46 -5.01 -14.59
N SER A 206 4.71 -3.96 -13.81
CA SER A 206 3.93 -3.64 -12.62
C SER A 206 2.64 -2.92 -13.02
N VAL A 207 1.50 -3.62 -12.97
CA VAL A 207 0.19 -3.07 -13.33
C VAL A 207 -0.55 -2.59 -12.09
N LYS A 208 -0.93 -1.31 -12.06
CA LYS A 208 -1.73 -0.72 -10.98
C LYS A 208 -3.02 -0.12 -11.50
N LEU A 209 -4.15 -0.59 -10.99
CA LEU A 209 -5.47 0.02 -11.22
C LEU A 209 -5.65 1.23 -10.28
N VAL A 210 -5.89 2.41 -10.85
CA VAL A 210 -5.97 3.68 -10.11
C VAL A 210 -7.39 4.25 -10.10
N GLY A 211 -7.84 4.69 -8.93
CA GLY A 211 -9.11 5.40 -8.77
C GLY A 211 -10.31 4.52 -9.16
N SER A 212 -11.13 5.01 -10.09
CA SER A 212 -12.34 4.31 -10.56
C SER A 212 -12.07 3.03 -11.36
N ALA A 213 -10.82 2.73 -11.71
CA ALA A 213 -10.44 1.44 -12.31
C ALA A 213 -10.28 0.33 -11.26
N SER A 214 -10.26 0.65 -9.96
CA SER A 214 -10.05 -0.32 -8.90
C SER A 214 -11.19 -1.35 -8.85
N LEU A 215 -10.82 -2.64 -8.88
CA LEU A 215 -11.75 -3.75 -8.78
C LEU A 215 -12.37 -3.90 -7.38
N SER A 216 -11.75 -3.33 -6.35
CA SER A 216 -12.27 -3.38 -4.97
C SER A 216 -13.61 -2.67 -4.82
N SER A 217 -13.83 -1.59 -5.58
CA SER A 217 -15.09 -0.85 -5.58
C SER A 217 -16.13 -1.43 -6.55
N SER A 218 -15.80 -2.50 -7.27
CA SER A 218 -16.72 -3.11 -8.24
C SER A 218 -17.87 -3.83 -7.52
N LYS A 219 -19.07 -3.77 -8.12
CA LYS A 219 -20.22 -4.54 -7.64
C LYS A 219 -20.05 -6.05 -7.86
N ARG A 220 -19.29 -6.43 -8.89
CA ARG A 220 -18.94 -7.82 -9.16
C ARG A 220 -17.78 -8.20 -8.24
N LYS A 221 -17.96 -9.28 -7.48
CA LYS A 221 -16.88 -9.91 -6.72
C LYS A 221 -16.11 -10.81 -7.66
N PHE A 222 -14.79 -10.74 -7.60
CA PHE A 222 -13.90 -11.59 -8.38
C PHE A 222 -13.24 -12.56 -7.41
N ALA A 223 -13.20 -13.84 -7.79
CA ALA A 223 -12.41 -14.83 -7.08
C ALA A 223 -10.92 -14.53 -7.25
N PRO A 224 -10.06 -14.78 -6.24
CA PRO A 224 -8.63 -14.51 -6.34
C PRO A 224 -7.98 -15.27 -7.49
N GLU A 225 -8.38 -16.53 -7.71
CA GLU A 225 -7.82 -17.39 -8.77
C GLU A 225 -8.14 -16.86 -10.17
N SER A 226 -9.32 -16.26 -10.35
CA SER A 226 -9.72 -15.60 -11.61
C SER A 226 -8.95 -14.29 -11.87
N LEU A 227 -8.43 -13.65 -10.82
CA LEU A 227 -7.62 -12.44 -10.95
C LEU A 227 -6.13 -12.76 -11.19
N GLU A 228 -5.63 -13.84 -10.62
CA GLU A 228 -4.25 -14.31 -10.85
C GLU A 228 -4.06 -14.81 -12.29
N THR A 229 -5.10 -15.42 -12.87
CA THR A 229 -5.12 -15.87 -14.28
C THR A 229 -5.66 -14.81 -15.24
N ALA A 230 -5.89 -13.57 -14.79
CA ALA A 230 -6.50 -12.54 -15.61
C ALA A 230 -5.57 -12.05 -16.73
N ILE A 231 -6.16 -11.68 -17.86
CA ILE A 231 -5.43 -11.26 -19.05
C ILE A 231 -5.58 -9.76 -19.25
N PHE A 232 -4.43 -9.10 -19.39
CA PHE A 232 -4.35 -7.70 -19.78
C PHE A 232 -3.91 -7.61 -21.24
N ARG A 233 -4.81 -7.16 -22.12
CA ARG A 233 -4.49 -6.95 -23.54
C ARG A 233 -4.32 -5.47 -23.82
N GLN A 234 -3.14 -5.06 -24.31
CA GLN A 234 -2.94 -3.72 -24.85
C GLN A 234 -3.55 -3.65 -26.25
N ASN A 235 -4.38 -2.64 -26.47
CA ASN A 235 -5.02 -2.34 -27.72
C ASN A 235 -4.56 -0.96 -28.18
N SER A 236 -4.24 -0.84 -29.46
CA SER A 236 -4.03 0.44 -30.13
C SER A 236 -5.09 0.61 -31.22
N ALA A 237 -5.65 1.81 -31.33
CA ALA A 237 -6.45 2.19 -32.49
C ALA A 237 -5.59 2.95 -33.50
N SER A 238 -6.00 2.96 -34.76
CA SER A 238 -5.31 3.66 -35.86
C SER A 238 -5.11 5.16 -35.63
N ASN A 239 -5.82 5.74 -34.66
CA ASN A 239 -5.72 7.15 -34.26
C ASN A 239 -4.64 7.43 -33.19
N GLY A 240 -3.86 6.41 -32.78
CA GLY A 240 -2.83 6.52 -31.74
C GLY A 240 -3.38 6.49 -30.30
N GLU A 241 -4.67 6.20 -30.10
CA GLU A 241 -5.21 5.95 -28.76
C GLU A 241 -4.87 4.53 -28.32
N GLU A 242 -4.21 4.41 -27.15
CA GLU A 242 -3.87 3.13 -26.53
C GLU A 242 -4.68 2.90 -25.26
N TRP A 243 -5.24 1.70 -25.12
CA TRP A 243 -5.97 1.28 -23.93
C TRP A 243 -5.68 -0.17 -23.60
N MET A 244 -5.79 -0.52 -22.32
CA MET A 244 -5.61 -1.89 -21.84
C MET A 244 -6.95 -2.44 -21.38
N SER A 245 -7.35 -3.54 -21.99
CA SER A 245 -8.59 -4.25 -21.67
C SER A 245 -8.28 -5.38 -20.69
N LEU A 246 -9.06 -5.46 -19.62
CA LEU A 246 -8.99 -6.54 -18.63
C LEU A 246 -10.00 -7.64 -18.97
N TYR A 247 -9.52 -8.86 -19.09
CA TYR A 247 -10.34 -10.06 -19.26
C TYR A 247 -10.18 -10.98 -18.06
N THR A 248 -11.28 -11.51 -17.55
CA THR A 248 -11.28 -12.46 -16.43
C THR A 248 -12.04 -13.72 -16.82
N ALA A 249 -11.56 -14.87 -16.35
CA ALA A 249 -12.29 -16.12 -16.41
C ALA A 249 -13.36 -16.20 -15.31
N ASP A 250 -14.30 -17.12 -15.46
CA ASP A 250 -15.24 -17.48 -14.39
C ASP A 250 -14.48 -18.14 -13.21
N GLU A 251 -15.14 -18.28 -12.06
CA GLU A 251 -14.50 -18.83 -10.86
C GLU A 251 -14.07 -20.30 -11.05
N GLU A 252 -14.91 -21.11 -11.69
CA GLU A 252 -14.62 -22.53 -11.93
C GLU A 252 -13.51 -22.70 -12.97
N THR A 253 -13.56 -21.94 -14.06
CA THR A 253 -12.54 -22.01 -15.12
C THR A 253 -11.20 -21.44 -14.65
N GLY A 254 -11.21 -20.34 -13.88
CA GLY A 254 -10.02 -19.77 -13.26
C GLY A 254 -9.35 -20.72 -12.27
N LYS A 255 -10.11 -21.45 -11.45
CA LYS A 255 -9.57 -22.47 -10.54
C LYS A 255 -8.94 -23.65 -11.27
N LYS A 256 -9.60 -24.17 -12.32
CA LYS A 256 -9.05 -25.24 -13.17
C LYS A 256 -7.75 -24.79 -13.85
N LEU A 257 -7.76 -23.60 -14.44
CA LEU A 257 -6.62 -23.02 -15.12
C LEU A 257 -5.45 -22.81 -14.16
N LYS A 258 -5.70 -22.20 -13.00
CA LYS A 258 -4.68 -22.01 -11.97
C LYS A 258 -4.10 -23.35 -11.50
N SER A 259 -4.96 -24.33 -11.21
CA SER A 259 -4.51 -25.67 -10.81
C SER A 259 -3.61 -26.32 -11.86
N ARG A 260 -3.93 -26.16 -13.16
CA ARG A 260 -3.12 -26.67 -14.28
C ARG A 260 -1.80 -25.90 -14.47
N LEU A 261 -1.74 -24.63 -14.08
CA LEU A 261 -0.50 -23.83 -14.10
C LEU A 261 0.40 -24.12 -12.90
N ASP A 262 -0.19 -24.42 -11.74
CA ASP A 262 0.54 -24.72 -10.50
C ASP A 262 1.01 -26.19 -10.44
N SER A 263 0.34 -27.11 -11.16
CA SER A 263 0.71 -28.52 -11.22
C SER A 263 2.03 -28.72 -11.99
N THR A 264 3.10 -29.00 -11.26
CA THR A 264 4.42 -29.38 -11.80
C THR A 264 4.49 -30.84 -12.29
N GLU A 265 3.45 -31.65 -12.05
CA GLU A 265 3.46 -33.10 -12.27
C GLU A 265 2.89 -33.54 -13.63
N ASP A 266 2.18 -32.67 -14.36
CA ASP A 266 1.52 -32.99 -15.64
C ASP A 266 2.43 -32.83 -16.88
N THR A 267 3.72 -33.14 -16.75
CA THR A 267 4.60 -33.36 -17.92
C THR A 267 4.52 -34.80 -18.46
N VAL A 268 3.57 -35.60 -17.96
CA VAL A 268 3.29 -36.96 -18.42
C VAL A 268 1.87 -37.01 -18.95
N VAL A 269 1.78 -36.87 -20.26
CA VAL A 269 0.65 -37.20 -21.14
C VAL A 269 -0.21 -38.35 -20.59
N ASP A 270 -1.45 -38.04 -20.22
CA ASP A 270 -2.59 -38.91 -20.57
C ASP A 270 -3.19 -38.32 -21.85
N ASP A 271 -2.67 -38.81 -22.97
CA ASP A 271 -3.09 -38.46 -24.32
C ASP A 271 -4.60 -38.66 -24.51
N GLU A 272 -5.23 -37.69 -25.19
CA GLU A 272 -6.52 -37.73 -25.93
C GLU A 272 -7.72 -36.93 -25.40
N GLU A 273 -7.81 -36.48 -24.13
CA GLU A 273 -9.00 -35.74 -23.64
C GLU A 273 -8.80 -34.24 -23.28
N ASP A 274 -7.56 -33.75 -23.09
CA ASP A 274 -7.31 -32.41 -22.50
C ASP A 274 -6.80 -31.30 -23.45
N ASP A 275 -6.51 -31.62 -24.72
CA ASP A 275 -6.00 -30.66 -25.71
C ASP A 275 -7.08 -29.69 -26.25
N ASP A 276 -8.36 -30.04 -26.12
CA ASP A 276 -9.49 -29.24 -26.59
C ASP A 276 -10.14 -28.37 -25.49
N GLN A 277 -9.60 -28.36 -24.28
CA GLN A 277 -10.15 -27.59 -23.18
C GLN A 277 -9.84 -26.09 -23.34
N SER A 278 -10.73 -25.39 -24.05
CA SER A 278 -10.70 -23.92 -24.15
C SER A 278 -11.20 -23.26 -22.86
N TYR A 279 -10.48 -22.25 -22.42
CA TYR A 279 -10.82 -21.39 -21.29
C TYR A 279 -11.36 -20.06 -21.81
N ARG A 280 -12.62 -19.77 -21.50
CA ARG A 280 -13.27 -18.53 -21.90
C ARG A 280 -12.98 -17.39 -20.92
N PHE A 281 -12.42 -16.31 -21.43
CA PHE A 281 -12.18 -15.07 -20.71
C PHE A 281 -13.13 -13.99 -21.21
N THR A 282 -13.88 -13.37 -20.30
CA THR A 282 -14.83 -12.32 -20.64
C THR A 282 -14.26 -10.94 -20.31
N ARG A 283 -14.52 -9.97 -21.19
CA ARG A 283 -14.08 -8.59 -20.99
C ARG A 283 -14.81 -7.94 -19.81
N VAL A 284 -14.04 -7.36 -18.89
CA VAL A 284 -14.55 -6.69 -17.69
C VAL A 284 -14.59 -5.18 -17.87
N GLN A 285 -13.44 -4.59 -18.25
CA GLN A 285 -13.31 -3.15 -18.38
C GLN A 285 -12.14 -2.74 -19.27
N ASP A 286 -12.31 -1.57 -19.90
CA ASP A 286 -11.28 -0.90 -20.68
C ASP A 286 -10.67 0.24 -19.84
N ASN A 287 -9.34 0.33 -19.84
CA ASN A 287 -8.60 1.31 -19.08
C ASN A 287 -7.62 2.09 -19.96
N ASP A 288 -7.50 3.39 -19.74
CA ASP A 288 -6.44 4.21 -20.34
C ASP A 288 -5.10 3.85 -19.69
N ILE A 289 -4.05 3.74 -20.49
CA ILE A 289 -2.72 3.33 -20.08
C ILE A 289 -1.84 4.56 -19.82
N ASP A 290 -1.20 4.61 -18.65
CA ASP A 290 -0.06 5.49 -18.36
C ASP A 290 1.15 4.58 -18.09
N LEU A 291 1.87 4.25 -19.17
CA LEU A 291 3.01 3.34 -19.18
C LEU A 291 4.32 4.09 -18.95
N LYS A 292 5.08 3.67 -17.95
CA LYS A 292 6.41 4.19 -17.65
C LYS A 292 7.41 3.05 -17.72
N LEU A 293 8.20 3.02 -18.79
CA LEU A 293 9.27 2.06 -18.97
C LEU A 293 10.56 2.58 -18.33
N HIS A 294 11.44 1.66 -17.91
CA HIS A 294 12.78 1.95 -17.44
C HIS A 294 13.81 1.58 -18.51
N PRO A 295 14.06 2.44 -19.52
CA PRO A 295 14.87 2.07 -20.69
C PRO A 295 16.37 1.91 -20.39
N SER A 296 16.87 2.49 -19.30
CA SER A 296 18.31 2.62 -19.04
C SER A 296 18.86 1.67 -17.97
N SER A 297 18.02 0.89 -17.30
CA SER A 297 18.47 -0.09 -16.31
C SER A 297 17.46 -1.21 -16.12
N SER A 298 17.83 -2.41 -16.54
CA SER A 298 17.02 -3.62 -16.40
C SER A 298 16.74 -4.01 -14.95
N PHE A 299 17.41 -3.39 -13.96
CA PHE A 299 17.22 -3.64 -12.53
C PHE A 299 16.78 -2.38 -11.76
N ALA A 300 16.16 -1.42 -12.43
CA ALA A 300 15.63 -0.21 -11.78
C ALA A 300 14.50 -0.53 -10.79
N GLU A 301 13.63 -1.48 -11.15
CA GLU A 301 12.59 -2.04 -10.29
C GLU A 301 12.73 -3.56 -10.31
N ILE A 302 12.64 -4.19 -9.14
CA ILE A 302 12.71 -5.64 -8.97
C ILE A 302 11.52 -6.12 -8.15
N ALA A 303 10.93 -7.24 -8.54
CA ALA A 303 9.99 -7.98 -7.73
C ALA A 303 10.76 -9.06 -6.96
N ILE A 304 10.47 -9.21 -5.66
CA ILE A 304 11.12 -10.22 -4.81
C ILE A 304 10.04 -11.17 -4.30
N SER A 305 10.18 -12.46 -4.60
CA SER A 305 9.40 -13.52 -3.98
C SER A 305 10.20 -14.10 -2.81
N PHE A 306 9.52 -14.35 -1.69
CA PHE A 306 10.12 -14.94 -0.49
C PHE A 306 9.61 -16.37 -0.36
N THR A 307 10.55 -17.30 -0.20
CA THR A 307 10.26 -18.71 0.10
C THR A 307 10.46 -18.95 1.59
N ASP A 308 9.69 -19.88 2.16
CA ASP A 308 9.76 -20.23 3.59
C ASP A 308 11.14 -20.80 4.00
N ASP A 309 11.92 -21.29 3.04
CA ASP A 309 13.25 -21.89 3.23
C ASP A 309 14.39 -20.88 3.45
N GLY A 310 14.08 -19.59 3.63
CA GLY A 310 15.09 -18.54 3.80
C GLY A 310 15.80 -18.13 2.51
N GLU A 311 15.21 -18.50 1.37
CA GLU A 311 15.62 -18.07 0.03
C GLU A 311 14.64 -17.01 -0.48
N ALA A 312 15.16 -16.06 -1.24
CA ALA A 312 14.37 -15.06 -1.93
C ALA A 312 14.83 -14.96 -3.38
N TYR A 313 13.89 -14.90 -4.31
CA TYR A 313 14.18 -14.83 -5.73
C TYR A 313 13.80 -13.45 -6.26
N TYR A 314 14.66 -12.83 -7.09
CA TYR A 314 14.36 -11.54 -7.71
C TYR A 314 14.10 -11.66 -9.21
N LEU A 315 13.15 -10.85 -9.66
CA LEU A 315 12.75 -10.68 -11.06
C LEU A 315 12.84 -9.20 -11.46
N PRO A 316 13.51 -8.86 -12.57
CA PRO A 316 13.51 -7.51 -13.09
C PRO A 316 12.13 -7.10 -13.63
N VAL A 317 11.67 -5.92 -13.25
CA VAL A 317 10.43 -5.32 -13.75
C VAL A 317 10.79 -4.21 -14.74
N VAL A 318 10.35 -4.38 -16.00
CA VAL A 318 10.71 -3.48 -17.11
C VAL A 318 10.09 -2.09 -16.94
N GLY A 319 8.93 -2.02 -16.28
CA GLY A 319 8.24 -0.77 -16.05
C GLY A 319 6.93 -0.92 -15.32
N ARG A 320 6.20 0.19 -15.25
CA ARG A 320 4.96 0.30 -14.52
C ARG A 320 3.85 0.88 -15.39
N ALA A 321 2.72 0.17 -15.47
CA ALA A 321 1.49 0.63 -16.08
C ALA A 321 0.49 1.09 -15.00
N SER A 322 0.13 2.38 -15.04
CA SER A 322 -0.96 2.90 -14.22
C SER A 322 -2.23 2.99 -15.05
N LEU A 323 -3.19 2.11 -14.76
CA LEU A 323 -4.44 1.97 -15.50
C LEU A 323 -5.54 2.84 -14.87
N LYS A 324 -6.14 3.72 -15.68
CA LYS A 324 -7.26 4.59 -15.26
C LYS A 324 -8.52 4.20 -16.02
N ARG A 325 -9.70 4.37 -15.40
CA ARG A 325 -10.96 3.98 -16.05
C ARG A 325 -11.20 4.85 -17.29
N ARG A 326 -11.26 4.21 -18.46
CA ARG A 326 -11.48 4.92 -19.73
C ARG A 326 -12.90 5.47 -19.81
N ARG A 327 -13.03 6.68 -20.37
CA ARG A 327 -14.32 7.32 -20.68
C ARG A 327 -14.38 7.59 -22.16
N VAL A 328 -15.25 6.88 -22.86
CA VAL A 328 -15.40 6.99 -24.31
C VAL A 328 -16.53 7.96 -24.64
N THR A 329 -16.25 8.93 -25.52
CA THR A 329 -17.26 9.82 -26.10
C THR A 329 -18.04 9.06 -27.18
N THR A 330 -19.35 9.27 -27.27
CA THR A 330 -20.28 8.55 -28.18
C THR A 330 -19.80 8.49 -29.63
N LEU A 331 -19.18 9.55 -30.16
CA LEU A 331 -18.67 9.60 -31.54
C LEU A 331 -17.48 8.66 -31.82
N LYS A 332 -16.70 8.31 -30.79
CA LYS A 332 -15.52 7.44 -30.92
C LYS A 332 -15.82 5.98 -30.63
N GLN A 333 -17.06 5.66 -30.24
CA GLN A 333 -17.44 4.34 -29.77
C GLN A 333 -17.38 3.29 -30.90
N GLU A 334 -17.71 3.65 -32.13
CA GLU A 334 -17.67 2.74 -33.29
C GLU A 334 -16.25 2.28 -33.61
N LEU A 335 -15.30 3.21 -33.71
CA LEU A 335 -13.89 2.91 -33.98
C LEU A 335 -13.25 2.04 -32.88
N ILE A 336 -13.64 2.27 -31.63
CA ILE A 336 -13.16 1.50 -30.48
C ILE A 336 -13.80 0.11 -30.45
N ASN A 337 -15.06 -0.03 -30.86
CA ASN A 337 -15.76 -1.31 -30.92
C ASN A 337 -15.15 -2.25 -31.97
N GLU A 338 -14.62 -1.74 -33.08
CA GLU A 338 -13.93 -2.57 -34.09
C GLU A 338 -12.71 -3.30 -33.51
N HIS A 339 -12.03 -2.69 -32.54
CA HIS A 339 -10.82 -3.23 -31.91
C HIS A 339 -11.10 -3.96 -30.58
N ASN A 340 -12.34 -3.91 -30.11
CA ASN A 340 -12.74 -4.50 -28.84
C ASN A 340 -13.22 -5.94 -29.03
N ILE A 341 -12.60 -6.85 -28.29
CA ILE A 341 -12.98 -8.26 -28.25
C ILE A 341 -13.81 -8.47 -26.98
N ASP A 342 -14.97 -9.12 -27.07
CA ASP A 342 -15.85 -9.32 -25.91
C ASP A 342 -15.47 -10.55 -25.08
N ALA A 343 -15.04 -11.62 -25.74
CA ALA A 343 -14.55 -12.83 -25.11
C ALA A 343 -13.37 -13.41 -25.89
N ILE A 344 -12.42 -13.99 -25.17
CA ILE A 344 -11.25 -14.66 -25.73
C ILE A 344 -11.28 -16.09 -25.19
N ASP A 345 -11.25 -17.06 -26.09
CA ASP A 345 -11.13 -18.47 -25.74
C ASP A 345 -9.68 -18.90 -25.99
N LEU A 346 -8.99 -19.38 -24.95
CA LEU A 346 -7.58 -19.80 -25.03
C LEU A 346 -7.43 -21.26 -24.61
N SER A 347 -6.60 -22.01 -25.33
CA SER A 347 -6.10 -23.32 -24.92
C SER A 347 -4.62 -23.21 -24.54
N ILE A 348 -4.19 -23.99 -23.55
CA ILE A 348 -2.78 -24.12 -23.20
C ILE A 348 -2.21 -25.28 -24.01
N ARG A 349 -1.12 -25.02 -24.75
CA ARG A 349 -0.33 -26.04 -25.44
C ARG A 349 1.04 -26.15 -24.80
N GLU A 350 1.68 -27.30 -24.97
CA GLU A 350 3.08 -27.48 -24.60
C GLU A 350 4.03 -26.65 -25.48
N ILE A 351 5.19 -26.33 -24.91
CA ILE A 351 6.21 -25.51 -25.58
C ILE A 351 6.86 -26.34 -26.68
N THR A 352 6.96 -25.78 -27.88
CA THR A 352 7.63 -26.48 -28.98
C THR A 352 9.15 -26.52 -28.74
N PRO A 353 9.87 -27.53 -29.26
CA PRO A 353 11.33 -27.59 -29.12
C PRO A 353 12.03 -26.33 -29.62
N LYS A 354 11.53 -25.71 -30.70
CA LYS A 354 12.05 -24.44 -31.23
C LYS A 354 11.87 -23.29 -30.24
N GLU A 355 10.68 -23.15 -29.64
CA GLU A 355 10.43 -22.15 -28.61
C GLU A 355 11.27 -22.37 -27.36
N SER A 356 11.57 -23.63 -26.99
CA SER A 356 12.47 -23.94 -25.89
C SER A 356 13.87 -23.38 -26.14
N VAL A 357 14.43 -23.57 -27.34
CA VAL A 357 15.75 -23.04 -27.70
C VAL A 357 15.77 -21.51 -27.64
N ILE A 358 14.73 -20.85 -28.15
CA ILE A 358 14.63 -19.37 -28.09
C ILE A 358 14.61 -18.88 -26.64
N ARG A 359 13.82 -19.52 -25.76
CA ARG A 359 13.77 -19.16 -24.33
C ARG A 359 15.10 -19.42 -23.63
N ASP A 360 15.74 -20.54 -23.90
CA ASP A 360 17.04 -20.88 -23.30
C ASP A 360 18.13 -19.93 -23.78
N ASN A 361 18.08 -19.48 -25.04
CA ASN A 361 18.97 -18.44 -25.56
C ASN A 361 18.77 -17.09 -24.82
N GLN A 362 17.53 -16.68 -24.56
CA GLN A 362 17.26 -15.48 -23.75
C GLN A 362 17.76 -15.63 -22.31
N ARG A 363 17.59 -16.80 -21.70
CA ARG A 363 18.12 -17.10 -20.35
C ARG A 363 19.64 -17.13 -20.31
N SER A 364 20.28 -17.57 -21.40
CA SER A 364 21.75 -17.64 -21.52
C SER A 364 22.43 -16.27 -21.39
N GLU A 365 21.73 -15.17 -21.68
CA GLU A 365 22.25 -13.82 -21.45
C GLU A 365 22.56 -13.57 -19.97
N TYR A 366 21.79 -14.19 -19.08
CA TYR A 366 21.91 -14.04 -17.63
C TYR A 366 22.65 -15.21 -16.97
N ASP A 367 22.43 -16.45 -17.42
CA ASP A 367 23.05 -17.66 -16.88
C ASP A 367 23.53 -18.60 -18.00
N LYS A 368 24.77 -18.36 -18.44
CA LYS A 368 25.45 -19.16 -19.47
C LYS A 368 25.82 -20.58 -19.01
N ILE A 369 25.82 -20.83 -17.70
CA ILE A 369 26.27 -22.12 -17.14
C ILE A 369 25.09 -23.09 -17.17
N SER A 370 23.93 -22.66 -16.68
CA SER A 370 22.72 -23.49 -16.67
C SER A 370 22.06 -23.58 -18.04
N PHE A 371 22.10 -22.49 -18.82
CA PHE A 371 21.47 -22.39 -20.14
C PHE A 371 22.52 -22.04 -21.19
N PRO A 372 23.15 -23.04 -21.84
CA PRO A 372 24.12 -22.78 -22.89
C PRO A 372 23.42 -22.26 -24.16
N TYR A 373 23.96 -21.20 -24.73
CA TYR A 373 23.49 -20.65 -26.00
C TYR A 373 23.61 -21.70 -27.12
N THR A 374 22.52 -21.88 -27.87
CA THR A 374 22.47 -22.79 -29.02
C THR A 374 22.04 -21.99 -30.26
N GLU A 375 22.85 -22.03 -31.32
CA GLU A 375 22.51 -21.37 -32.58
C GLU A 375 21.25 -22.00 -33.19
N ASN A 376 20.25 -21.17 -33.51
CA ASN A 376 19.07 -21.58 -34.23
C ASN A 376 19.42 -21.76 -35.71
N VAL A 377 19.20 -22.95 -36.26
CA VAL A 377 19.60 -23.32 -37.64
C VAL A 377 18.70 -22.70 -38.72
N ASP A 378 17.58 -22.06 -38.34
CA ASP A 378 16.57 -21.53 -39.26
C ASP A 378 16.57 -19.98 -39.37
N ASP A 379 17.43 -19.26 -38.64
CA ASP A 379 17.51 -17.78 -38.74
C ASP A 379 18.09 -17.31 -40.09
N ASP A 380 18.63 -18.22 -40.92
CA ASP A 380 19.15 -17.93 -42.26
C ASP A 380 18.05 -17.94 -43.36
N GLU A 381 16.81 -18.36 -43.08
CA GLU A 381 15.75 -18.43 -44.11
C GLU A 381 14.87 -17.15 -44.22
N ASP A 382 14.98 -16.20 -43.28
CA ASP A 382 14.17 -14.95 -43.30
C ASP A 382 14.95 -13.69 -43.74
N GLU A 383 16.25 -13.79 -44.08
CA GLU A 383 17.04 -12.66 -44.64
C GLU A 383 16.88 -12.47 -46.17
N ASP A 384 16.25 -13.39 -46.90
CA ASP A 384 16.01 -13.25 -48.34
C ASP A 384 14.60 -12.70 -48.67
N ARG A 385 14.31 -11.48 -48.18
CA ARG A 385 13.27 -10.62 -48.78
C ARG A 385 13.92 -9.48 -49.55
N PRO A 386 13.89 -9.47 -50.89
CA PRO A 386 14.41 -8.35 -51.65
C PRO A 386 13.39 -7.20 -51.67
N GLY A 387 13.77 -6.07 -51.08
CA GLY A 387 13.28 -4.75 -51.50
C GLY A 387 12.51 -3.94 -50.45
N GLU A 388 13.22 -3.14 -49.66
CA GLU A 388 13.02 -1.68 -49.64
C GLU A 388 14.25 -1.01 -49.02
N SER A 389 14.90 -0.18 -49.84
CA SER A 389 16.09 0.60 -49.49
C SER A 389 15.82 1.62 -48.37
N PRO A 390 16.75 1.83 -47.42
CA PRO A 390 16.68 2.97 -46.51
C PRO A 390 17.09 4.25 -47.26
N GLU A 391 16.16 5.19 -47.40
CA GLU A 391 16.47 6.57 -47.77
C GLU A 391 17.38 7.17 -46.70
N ALA A 392 18.62 7.47 -47.11
CA ALA A 392 19.54 8.30 -46.36
C ALA A 392 18.99 9.73 -46.33
N ASN A 393 18.62 10.19 -45.15
CA ASN A 393 18.32 11.60 -44.89
C ASN A 393 19.66 12.29 -44.57
N GLU A 394 20.32 12.82 -45.61
CA GLU A 394 21.38 13.80 -45.46
C GLU A 394 20.76 15.10 -44.93
N ASN A 395 20.92 15.35 -43.62
CA ASN A 395 20.82 16.71 -43.10
C ASN A 395 22.22 17.31 -43.11
N GLU A 396 22.45 18.18 -44.07
CA GLU A 396 23.46 19.23 -44.04
C GLU A 396 23.28 20.03 -42.74
N ASN A 397 24.29 20.00 -41.87
CA ASN A 397 24.50 21.06 -40.89
C ASN A 397 25.61 21.93 -41.45
N ASP A 398 25.23 23.14 -41.86
CA ASP A 398 26.14 24.23 -42.15
C ASP A 398 26.99 24.56 -40.92
N ASP A 399 28.31 24.53 -41.12
CA ASP A 399 29.30 25.19 -40.27
C ASP A 399 29.21 26.71 -40.51
N ASP A 400 28.63 27.45 -39.57
CA ASP A 400 28.86 28.89 -39.42
C ASP A 400 29.76 29.13 -38.21
N ASP A 401 31.06 29.23 -38.50
CA ASP A 401 32.06 29.89 -37.66
C ASP A 401 31.76 31.41 -37.64
N GLU A 402 31.26 31.94 -36.53
CA GLU A 402 31.49 33.34 -36.18
C GLU A 402 31.97 33.45 -34.73
N GLU A 403 33.30 33.63 -34.62
CA GLU A 403 33.96 34.29 -33.50
C GLU A 403 33.25 35.61 -33.16
N ASN A 404 32.90 35.81 -31.89
CA ASN A 404 32.85 37.17 -31.35
C ASN A 404 33.26 37.19 -29.88
N ASN A 405 34.55 37.52 -29.74
CA ASN A 405 35.15 38.49 -28.82
C ASN A 405 34.58 38.64 -27.41
N ASP A 406 35.51 38.37 -26.49
CA ASP A 406 35.58 38.84 -25.12
C ASP A 406 35.17 40.31 -24.93
N LEU A 407 34.43 40.52 -23.84
CA LEU A 407 34.30 41.79 -23.14
C LEU A 407 35.55 41.98 -22.26
N GLU A 408 36.29 43.08 -22.44
CA GLU A 408 36.76 43.91 -21.32
C GLU A 408 37.33 45.27 -21.77
N GLU A 409 37.19 46.24 -20.86
CA GLU A 409 37.75 47.60 -20.78
C GLU A 409 36.90 48.83 -21.16
N ASN A 410 36.53 49.51 -20.06
CA ASN A 410 36.00 50.87 -19.80
C ASN A 410 34.50 51.13 -19.77
#